data_AF-A0A0S8DE88-F1
#
_entry.id   AF-A0A0S8DE88-F1
#
_cell.length_a   1.000
_cell.length_b   1.000
_cell.length_c   1.000
_cell.angle_alpha   90.00
_cell.angle_beta   90.00
_cell.angle_gamma   90.00
#
_symmetry.space_group_name_H-M   'P 1'
#
loop_
_entity.id
_entity.type
_entity.pdbx_description
1 polymer ?
#
loop_
_entity_poly.entity_id
_entity_poly.type
_entity_poly.pdbx_seq_one_letter_code
_entity_poly.pdbx_strand_id
1 'polypeptide(L)'
;MKININILSIPPYISTSWRNIQSLTTDQNKDLVVFLITGERIVIPNLDFETISNIFDTHEKFLEQKNKIIGFKLPISLPEVDGLDSMNSIMQHNQSQSNAPDLPKEVIEKISSIFKIMQIDDQESLPKAEPHCNCFHCQIARAIRGESRENIEEVSEEDLKFRDWEIKKTGKNLYIVTNPLNKDEYYNVFLGKPIGCTCGKKNCEHIKAVLKT
;
A
#
# COMPACT_ATOMS: atom_id res chain seq x y z
N MET A 1 40.32 -6.12 12.52
CA MET A 1 38.87 -6.18 12.24
C MET A 1 38.11 -6.19 13.56
N LYS A 2 36.96 -5.50 13.65
CA LYS A 2 36.06 -5.50 14.82
C LYS A 2 34.61 -5.59 14.33
N ILE A 3 33.90 -6.63 14.77
CA ILE A 3 32.49 -6.89 14.47
C ILE A 3 31.80 -7.09 15.82
N ASN A 4 30.91 -6.19 16.20
CA ASN A 4 30.10 -6.30 17.42
C ASN A 4 28.80 -5.52 17.22
N ILE A 5 27.87 -5.59 18.17
CA ILE A 5 26.53 -4.99 18.05
C ILE A 5 26.49 -3.48 17.78
N ASN A 6 27.58 -2.75 18.03
CA ASN A 6 27.62 -1.29 17.87
C ASN A 6 28.26 -0.87 16.54
N ILE A 7 29.29 -1.59 16.10
CA ILE A 7 30.11 -1.19 14.95
C ILE A 7 30.50 -2.36 14.05
N LEU A 8 30.63 -2.06 12.75
CA LEU A 8 31.30 -2.87 11.74
C LEU A 8 32.58 -2.17 11.30
N SER A 9 33.73 -2.75 11.61
CA SER A 9 35.05 -2.19 11.26
C SER A 9 35.95 -3.23 10.61
N ILE A 10 36.15 -3.09 9.30
CA ILE A 10 37.00 -3.92 8.47
C ILE A 10 37.97 -3.00 7.70
N PRO A 11 39.12 -2.64 8.30
CA PRO A 11 40.13 -1.83 7.61
C PRO A 11 40.75 -2.59 6.43
N PRO A 12 41.16 -1.90 5.35
CA PRO A 12 41.04 -0.45 5.12
C PRO A 12 39.66 -0.02 4.58
N TYR A 13 38.72 -0.95 4.39
CA TYR A 13 37.51 -0.74 3.60
C TYR A 13 36.41 0.06 4.31
N ILE A 14 36.11 -0.26 5.58
CA ILE A 14 34.99 0.35 6.29
C ILE A 14 35.23 0.41 7.81
N SER A 15 34.76 1.49 8.44
CA SER A 15 34.64 1.58 9.89
C SER A 15 33.45 2.46 10.25
N THR A 16 32.30 1.84 10.48
CA THR A 16 31.04 2.56 10.69
C THR A 16 30.16 1.88 11.74
N SER A 17 29.12 2.59 12.19
CA SER A 17 28.08 2.01 13.03
C SER A 17 27.04 1.29 12.18
N TRP A 18 26.40 0.24 12.70
CA TRP A 18 25.32 -0.46 11.97
C TRP A 18 24.15 0.44 11.60
N ARG A 19 23.95 1.56 12.32
CA ARG A 19 22.93 2.56 12.00
C ARG A 19 23.14 3.22 10.64
N ASN A 20 24.36 3.22 10.12
CA ASN A 20 24.70 3.83 8.83
C ASN A 20 24.68 2.82 7.68
N ILE A 21 24.46 1.54 7.97
CA ILE A 21 24.39 0.46 6.99
C ILE A 21 22.93 0.26 6.62
N GLN A 22 22.63 0.35 5.32
CA GLN A 22 21.30 0.14 4.77
C GLN A 22 21.06 -1.34 4.49
N SER A 23 22.01 -2.01 3.83
CA SER A 23 21.92 -3.44 3.52
C SER A 23 23.30 -4.07 3.30
N LEU A 24 23.33 -5.40 3.43
CA LEU A 24 24.49 -6.25 3.21
C LEU A 24 24.12 -7.30 2.17
N THR A 25 25.01 -7.56 1.22
CA THR A 25 24.83 -8.64 0.25
C THR A 25 26.19 -9.23 -0.12
N THR A 26 26.20 -10.36 -0.79
CA THR A 26 27.40 -10.98 -1.36
C THR A 26 27.28 -10.99 -2.87
N ASP A 27 28.33 -10.60 -3.58
CA ASP A 27 28.33 -10.64 -5.04
C ASP A 27 28.66 -12.05 -5.59
N GLN A 28 28.71 -12.16 -6.92
CA GLN A 28 29.02 -13.42 -7.63
C GLN A 28 30.42 -13.96 -7.30
N ASN A 29 31.33 -13.11 -6.84
CA ASN A 29 32.70 -13.45 -6.46
C ASN A 29 32.82 -13.80 -4.97
N LYS A 30 31.71 -13.83 -4.22
CA LYS A 30 31.64 -14.00 -2.76
C LYS A 30 32.28 -12.83 -1.99
N ASP A 31 32.40 -11.66 -2.61
CA ASP A 31 32.85 -10.46 -1.92
C ASP A 31 31.67 -9.85 -1.16
N LEU A 32 31.93 -9.32 0.03
CA LEU A 32 30.92 -8.66 0.82
C LEU A 32 30.66 -7.26 0.27
N VAL A 33 29.41 -6.97 -0.07
CA VAL A 33 28.96 -5.67 -0.55
C VAL A 33 28.11 -5.01 0.53
N VAL A 34 28.55 -3.83 0.97
CA VAL A 34 27.89 -3.02 1.97
C VAL A 34 27.28 -1.79 1.31
N PHE A 35 25.99 -1.60 1.46
CA PHE A 35 25.30 -0.37 1.06
C PHE A 35 25.08 0.51 2.28
N LEU A 36 25.56 1.75 2.21
CA LEU A 36 25.36 2.74 3.25
C LEU A 36 24.10 3.56 3.00
N ILE A 37 23.54 4.14 4.06
CA ILE A 37 22.37 5.04 3.96
C ILE A 37 22.68 6.27 3.10
N THR A 38 23.95 6.67 2.99
CA THR A 38 24.42 7.73 2.09
C THR A 38 24.28 7.37 0.61
N GLY A 39 23.98 6.11 0.28
CA GLY A 39 23.94 5.58 -1.08
C GLY A 39 25.28 5.03 -1.57
N GLU A 40 26.33 5.09 -0.75
CA GLU A 40 27.64 4.56 -1.09
C GLU A 40 27.66 3.03 -1.07
N ARG A 41 28.33 2.43 -2.06
CA ARG A 41 28.54 0.99 -2.19
C ARG A 41 30.00 0.66 -1.92
N ILE A 42 30.25 -0.12 -0.88
CA ILE A 42 31.60 -0.58 -0.49
C ILE A 42 31.70 -2.09 -0.78
N VAL A 43 32.75 -2.51 -1.49
CA VAL A 43 33.05 -3.92 -1.75
C VAL A 43 34.27 -4.33 -0.94
N ILE A 44 34.14 -5.42 -0.18
CA ILE A 44 35.18 -5.94 0.69
C ILE A 44 35.54 -7.35 0.18
N PRO A 45 36.67 -7.47 -0.54
CA PRO A 45 37.07 -8.74 -1.11
C PRO A 45 37.78 -9.65 -0.10
N ASN A 46 37.85 -10.94 -0.43
CA ASN A 46 38.65 -11.95 0.26
C ASN A 46 38.31 -12.14 1.76
N LEU A 47 37.02 -12.00 2.13
CA LEU A 47 36.56 -12.42 3.45
C LEU A 47 36.29 -13.93 3.45
N ASP A 48 36.71 -14.60 4.51
CA ASP A 48 36.36 -16.00 4.72
C ASP A 48 34.87 -16.15 5.08
N PHE A 49 34.33 -17.33 4.84
CA PHE A 49 32.91 -17.61 5.05
C PHE A 49 32.47 -17.43 6.51
N GLU A 50 33.32 -17.78 7.48
CA GLU A 50 33.02 -17.65 8.90
C GLU A 50 32.88 -16.18 9.29
N THR A 51 33.78 -15.33 8.80
CA THR A 51 33.70 -13.88 8.96
C THR A 51 32.44 -13.29 8.33
N ILE A 52 32.10 -13.70 7.11
CA ILE A 52 30.87 -13.24 6.44
C ILE A 52 29.64 -13.63 7.26
N SER A 53 29.56 -14.89 7.71
CA SER A 53 28.45 -15.37 8.55
C SER A 53 28.33 -14.53 9.82
N ASN A 54 29.44 -14.30 10.52
CA ASN A 54 29.45 -13.49 11.75
C ASN A 54 28.98 -12.04 11.52
N ILE A 55 29.28 -11.46 10.36
CA ILE A 55 28.79 -10.12 9.97
C ILE A 55 27.27 -10.12 9.81
N PHE A 56 26.71 -11.11 9.10
CA PHE A 56 25.27 -11.25 8.93
C PHE A 56 24.57 -11.51 10.27
N ASP A 57 25.07 -12.44 11.08
CA ASP A 57 24.52 -12.77 12.40
C ASP A 57 24.53 -11.55 13.34
N THR A 58 25.59 -10.74 13.29
CA THR A 58 25.70 -9.53 14.11
C THR A 58 24.74 -8.45 13.63
N HIS A 59 24.56 -8.30 12.32
CA HIS A 59 23.61 -7.36 11.74
C HIS A 59 22.16 -7.74 12.06
N GLU A 60 21.82 -9.03 11.99
CA GLU A 60 20.52 -9.56 12.41
C GLU A 60 20.23 -9.23 13.87
N LYS A 61 21.16 -9.55 14.79
CA LYS A 61 21.04 -9.21 16.22
C LYS A 61 20.88 -7.70 16.46
N PHE A 62 21.56 -6.87 15.67
CA PHE A 62 21.41 -5.41 15.75
C PHE A 62 20.00 -4.96 15.35
N LEU A 63 19.44 -5.53 14.28
CA LEU A 63 18.07 -5.26 13.84
C LEU A 63 17.06 -5.73 14.89
N GLU A 64 17.24 -6.91 15.49
CA GLU A 64 16.41 -7.39 16.58
C GLU A 64 16.44 -6.45 17.81
N GLN A 65 17.61 -5.94 18.20
CA GLN A 65 17.72 -5.00 19.31
C GLN A 65 17.09 -3.65 19.00
N LYS A 66 17.27 -3.14 17.77
CA LYS A 66 16.56 -1.94 17.30
C LYS A 66 15.04 -2.14 17.35
N ASN A 67 14.57 -3.34 16.98
CA ASN A 67 13.15 -3.69 17.05
C ASN A 67 12.65 -3.92 18.48
N LYS A 68 13.50 -4.36 19.43
CA LYS A 68 13.17 -4.38 20.87
C LYS A 68 13.00 -2.98 21.48
N ILE A 69 13.69 -1.97 20.97
CA ILE A 69 13.47 -0.56 21.37
C ILE A 69 12.17 0.00 20.76
N ILE A 70 11.65 -0.64 19.71
CA ILE A 70 10.29 -0.41 19.16
C ILE A 70 9.26 -1.32 19.90
N GLY A 71 9.65 -1.93 21.02
CA GLY A 71 8.75 -2.55 21.98
C GLY A 71 7.93 -1.51 22.73
N PHE A 72 6.70 -1.31 22.26
CA PHE A 72 5.53 -0.90 23.06
C PHE A 72 5.69 0.29 24.03
N LYS A 73 5.62 1.51 23.48
CA LYS A 73 4.97 2.65 24.17
C LYS A 73 3.71 3.11 23.43
N LEU A 74 2.94 2.16 22.92
CA LEU A 74 1.52 2.40 22.67
C LEU A 74 0.79 2.14 24.00
N PRO A 75 -0.10 3.03 24.46
CA PRO A 75 -0.97 2.77 25.61
C PRO A 75 -2.10 1.82 25.17
N ILE A 76 -1.73 0.69 24.60
CA ILE A 76 -2.64 -0.41 24.31
C ILE A 76 -2.19 -1.49 25.28
N SER A 77 -2.95 -1.68 26.34
CA SER A 77 -2.78 -2.78 27.28
C SER A 77 -3.07 -4.10 26.54
N LEU A 78 -2.11 -4.59 25.77
CA LEU A 78 -2.13 -5.98 25.31
C LEU A 78 -1.64 -6.85 26.47
N PRO A 79 -2.39 -7.90 26.86
CA PRO A 79 -1.91 -8.85 27.86
C PRO A 79 -0.59 -9.46 27.36
N GLU A 80 0.37 -9.62 28.26
CA GLU A 80 1.64 -10.31 27.99
C GLU A 80 1.36 -11.69 27.40
N VAL A 81 1.61 -11.86 26.11
CA VAL A 81 1.61 -13.17 25.45
C VAL A 81 2.79 -13.22 24.49
N ASP A 82 3.53 -14.33 24.59
CA ASP A 82 4.81 -14.60 23.94
C ASP A 82 4.84 -14.27 22.44
N GLY A 83 5.94 -13.64 22.01
CA GLY A 83 6.04 -12.85 20.77
C GLY A 83 5.86 -13.58 19.43
N LEU A 84 5.71 -14.91 19.41
CA LEU A 84 5.41 -15.66 18.18
C LEU A 84 3.91 -15.89 17.98
N ASP A 85 3.16 -16.13 19.06
CA ASP A 85 1.71 -16.33 19.00
C ASP A 85 0.97 -15.01 18.72
N SER A 86 1.54 -13.89 19.15
CA SER A 86 1.00 -12.55 18.90
C SER A 86 0.96 -12.19 17.41
N MET A 87 1.99 -12.57 16.64
CA MET A 87 1.99 -12.35 15.18
C MET A 87 0.95 -13.23 14.47
N ASN A 88 0.80 -14.48 14.91
CA ASN A 88 -0.21 -15.39 14.37
C ASN A 88 -1.64 -14.89 14.67
N SER A 89 -1.85 -14.29 15.85
CA SER A 89 -3.12 -13.67 16.23
C SER A 89 -3.43 -12.39 15.43
N ILE A 90 -2.42 -11.57 15.10
CA ILE A 90 -2.57 -10.38 14.23
C ILE A 90 -2.87 -10.79 12.78
N MET A 91 -2.40 -11.97 12.35
CA MET A 91 -2.67 -12.52 11.03
C MET A 91 -4.01 -13.27 10.95
N GLN A 92 -4.79 -13.32 12.03
CA GLN A 92 -6.12 -13.94 12.04
C GLN A 92 -7.21 -12.89 12.24
N HIS A 93 -8.30 -13.04 11.49
CA HIS A 93 -9.49 -12.23 11.68
C HIS A 93 -9.99 -12.39 13.13
N ASN A 94 -10.10 -11.29 13.86
CA ASN A 94 -10.65 -11.28 15.21
C ASN A 94 -11.91 -10.42 15.25
N GLN A 95 -13.06 -11.08 15.27
CA GLN A 95 -14.37 -10.42 15.24
C GLN A 95 -14.63 -9.55 16.49
N SER A 96 -14.02 -9.88 17.64
CA SER A 96 -14.12 -9.05 18.85
C SER A 96 -13.45 -7.68 18.67
N GLN A 97 -12.57 -7.55 17.68
CA GLN A 97 -11.87 -6.32 17.32
C GLN A 97 -12.44 -5.68 16.03
N SER A 98 -13.64 -6.08 15.61
CA SER A 98 -14.29 -5.57 14.39
C SER A 98 -14.45 -4.05 14.33
N ASN A 99 -14.45 -3.37 15.48
CA ASN A 99 -14.53 -1.91 15.57
C ASN A 99 -13.27 -1.28 16.18
N ALA A 100 -12.12 -1.94 16.08
CA ALA A 100 -10.86 -1.39 16.56
C ALA A 100 -10.54 -0.04 15.88
N PRO A 101 -9.84 0.87 16.57
CA PRO A 101 -9.41 2.14 15.97
C PRO A 101 -8.40 1.91 14.85
N ASP A 102 -8.31 2.88 13.94
CA ASP A 102 -7.37 2.81 12.81
C ASP A 102 -5.92 2.84 13.31
N LEU A 103 -5.11 1.95 12.77
CA LEU A 103 -3.68 1.91 13.00
C LEU A 103 -3.03 3.18 12.44
N PRO A 104 -1.99 3.72 13.11
CA PRO A 104 -1.24 4.84 12.58
C PRO A 104 -0.66 4.50 11.20
N LYS A 105 -0.72 5.47 10.28
CA LYS A 105 -0.24 5.30 8.90
C LYS A 105 1.20 4.77 8.82
N GLU A 106 2.07 5.27 9.69
CA GLU A 106 3.47 4.83 9.77
C GLU A 106 3.61 3.33 10.10
N VAL A 107 2.72 2.78 10.92
CA VAL A 107 2.72 1.35 11.28
C VAL A 107 2.27 0.52 10.09
N ILE A 108 1.19 0.95 9.44
CA ILE A 108 0.66 0.31 8.24
C ILE A 108 1.71 0.28 7.12
N GLU A 109 2.35 1.41 6.83
CA GLU A 109 3.37 1.53 5.78
C GLU A 109 4.58 0.62 6.02
N LYS A 110 5.01 0.50 7.28
CA LYS A 110 6.11 -0.42 7.66
C LYS A 110 5.73 -1.87 7.43
N ILE A 111 4.53 -2.28 7.84
CA ILE A 111 4.03 -3.65 7.64
C ILE A 111 3.90 -3.94 6.14
N SER A 112 3.28 -3.04 5.37
CA SER A 112 3.15 -3.18 3.91
C SER A 112 4.51 -3.27 3.22
N SER A 113 5.53 -2.54 3.69
CA SER A 113 6.88 -2.60 3.14
C SER A 113 7.54 -3.95 3.36
N ILE A 114 7.32 -4.59 4.52
CA ILE A 114 7.81 -5.94 4.81
C ILE A 114 7.16 -6.95 3.85
N PHE A 115 5.84 -6.88 3.67
CA PHE A 115 5.12 -7.77 2.75
C PHE A 115 5.58 -7.64 1.29
N LYS A 116 5.90 -6.42 0.83
CA LYS A 116 6.46 -6.18 -0.51
C LYS A 116 7.84 -6.81 -0.70
N ILE A 117 8.67 -6.84 0.35
CA ILE A 117 10.01 -7.46 0.30
C ILE A 117 9.91 -8.98 0.18
N MET A 118 8.85 -9.58 0.74
CA MET A 118 8.63 -11.03 0.72
C MET A 118 8.14 -11.58 -0.63
N GLN A 119 8.00 -10.75 -1.67
CA GLN A 119 7.56 -11.14 -3.03
C GLN A 119 6.32 -12.06 -3.03
N ILE A 120 5.32 -11.74 -2.21
CA ILE A 120 4.00 -12.36 -2.31
C ILE A 120 3.29 -11.66 -3.49
N ASP A 121 3.69 -12.03 -4.70
CA ASP A 121 3.24 -11.41 -5.95
C ASP A 121 1.83 -11.88 -6.37
N ASP A 122 1.34 -12.98 -5.78
CA ASP A 122 -0.02 -13.46 -6.01
C ASP A 122 -1.02 -12.69 -5.16
N GLN A 123 -1.70 -11.73 -5.80
CA GLN A 123 -2.86 -11.01 -5.27
C GLN A 123 -3.95 -11.94 -4.71
N GLU A 124 -4.07 -13.18 -5.18
CA GLU A 124 -5.01 -14.17 -4.66
C GLU A 124 -4.56 -14.81 -3.34
N SER A 125 -3.26 -14.90 -3.12
CA SER A 125 -2.67 -15.49 -1.89
C SER A 125 -2.64 -14.51 -0.71
N LEU A 126 -2.85 -13.22 -0.97
CA LEU A 126 -2.89 -12.20 0.06
C LEU A 126 -4.15 -12.34 0.94
N PRO A 127 -4.08 -12.01 2.24
CA PRO A 127 -5.27 -11.99 3.09
C PRO A 127 -6.28 -10.97 2.56
N LYS A 128 -7.57 -11.35 2.54
CA LYS A 128 -8.68 -10.45 2.19
C LYS A 128 -9.30 -9.88 3.46
N ALA A 129 -9.58 -8.58 3.44
CA ALA A 129 -10.31 -7.96 4.53
C ALA A 129 -11.81 -8.22 4.40
N GLU A 130 -12.50 -8.38 5.54
CA GLU A 130 -13.96 -8.42 5.53
C GLU A 130 -14.53 -7.00 5.33
N PRO A 131 -15.64 -6.84 4.58
CA PRO A 131 -16.21 -5.52 4.27
C PRO A 131 -16.58 -4.71 5.53
N HIS A 132 -17.08 -5.38 6.56
CA HIS A 132 -17.63 -4.74 7.77
C HIS A 132 -16.75 -4.93 9.02
N CYS A 133 -15.47 -5.28 8.84
CA CYS A 133 -14.54 -5.47 9.96
C CYS A 133 -13.38 -4.47 9.91
N ASN A 134 -12.96 -3.98 11.07
CA ASN A 134 -11.80 -3.11 11.26
C ASN A 134 -10.79 -3.68 12.25
N CYS A 135 -10.76 -5.00 12.44
CA CYS A 135 -9.70 -5.60 13.25
C CYS A 135 -8.34 -5.35 12.60
N PHE A 136 -7.26 -5.47 13.37
CA PHE A 136 -5.90 -5.21 12.88
C PHE A 136 -5.54 -6.03 11.64
N HIS A 137 -6.00 -7.29 11.58
CA HIS A 137 -5.88 -8.14 10.39
C HIS A 137 -6.49 -7.47 9.15
N CYS A 138 -7.75 -7.04 9.22
CA CYS A 138 -8.44 -6.41 8.09
C CYS A 138 -7.82 -5.06 7.71
N GLN A 139 -7.34 -4.28 8.67
CA GLN A 139 -6.65 -3.02 8.39
C GLN A 139 -5.33 -3.24 7.64
N ILE A 140 -4.56 -4.25 8.03
CA ILE A 140 -3.30 -4.62 7.36
C ILE A 140 -3.58 -5.22 5.98
N ALA A 141 -4.55 -6.13 5.88
CA ALA A 141 -4.95 -6.75 4.61
C ALA A 141 -5.37 -5.71 3.56
N ARG A 142 -6.20 -4.73 3.97
CA ARG A 142 -6.57 -3.57 3.14
C ARG A 142 -5.35 -2.81 2.64
N ALA A 143 -4.43 -2.47 3.56
CA ALA A 143 -3.26 -1.69 3.22
C ALA A 143 -2.27 -2.40 2.28
N ILE A 144 -2.09 -3.71 2.43
CA ILE A 144 -1.22 -4.51 1.55
C ILE A 144 -1.83 -4.59 0.13
N ARG A 145 -3.16 -4.73 0.04
CA ARG A 145 -3.89 -4.75 -1.24
C ARG A 145 -4.07 -3.36 -1.87
N GLY A 146 -3.82 -2.29 -1.12
CA GLY A 146 -4.08 -0.91 -1.55
C GLY A 146 -5.57 -0.55 -1.53
N GLU A 147 -6.39 -1.33 -0.81
CA GLU A 147 -7.80 -1.07 -0.58
C GLU A 147 -7.94 -0.07 0.58
N SER A 148 -8.72 0.99 0.41
CA SER A 148 -9.09 1.91 1.49
C SER A 148 -10.54 1.68 1.89
N ARG A 149 -10.93 2.01 3.12
CA ARG A 149 -12.34 2.00 3.56
C ARG A 149 -13.25 2.82 2.62
N GLU A 150 -12.70 3.87 2.00
CA GLU A 150 -13.39 4.73 1.03
C GLU A 150 -13.58 4.05 -0.34
N ASN A 151 -12.80 3.02 -0.68
CA ASN A 151 -12.91 2.28 -1.94
C ASN A 151 -13.77 1.00 -1.85
N ILE A 152 -14.39 0.73 -0.68
CA ILE A 152 -15.30 -0.42 -0.47
C ILE A 152 -16.76 0.08 -0.48
N GLU A 153 -17.06 1.12 -1.28
CA GLU A 153 -18.44 1.27 -1.74
C GLU A 153 -18.72 0.08 -2.66
N GLU A 154 -19.50 -0.86 -2.13
CA GLU A 154 -20.07 -1.96 -2.88
C GLU A 154 -20.89 -1.34 -4.01
N VAL A 155 -20.32 -1.31 -5.21
CA VAL A 155 -21.02 -0.86 -6.41
C VAL A 155 -22.21 -1.80 -6.58
N SER A 156 -23.41 -1.29 -6.32
CA SER A 156 -24.62 -2.10 -6.40
C SER A 156 -24.85 -2.56 -7.84
N GLU A 157 -25.52 -3.69 -8.06
CA GLU A 157 -25.90 -4.09 -9.43
C GLU A 157 -26.78 -3.03 -10.12
N GLU A 158 -27.43 -2.16 -9.33
CA GLU A 158 -28.14 -0.99 -9.80
C GLU A 158 -27.24 0.13 -10.34
N ASP A 159 -26.02 0.26 -9.83
CA ASP A 159 -24.98 1.20 -10.28
C ASP A 159 -24.20 0.66 -11.49
N LEU A 160 -24.23 -0.65 -11.72
CA LEU A 160 -23.71 -1.31 -12.93
C LEU A 160 -24.67 -1.27 -14.14
N LYS A 161 -25.89 -0.74 -13.96
CA LYS A 161 -26.81 -0.49 -15.07
C LYS A 161 -26.51 0.88 -15.66
N PHE A 162 -26.01 0.91 -16.90
CA PHE A 162 -25.98 2.13 -17.70
C PHE A 162 -27.41 2.68 -17.82
N ARG A 163 -27.77 3.62 -16.95
CA ARG A 163 -29.05 4.32 -17.05
C ARG A 163 -28.89 5.38 -18.14
N ASP A 164 -29.68 5.24 -19.20
CA ASP A 164 -29.73 6.22 -20.27
C ASP A 164 -30.12 7.59 -19.71
N TRP A 165 -29.56 8.65 -20.30
CA TRP A 165 -29.83 10.02 -19.90
C TRP A 165 -31.33 10.34 -19.99
N GLU A 166 -31.86 11.12 -19.04
CA GLU A 166 -33.24 11.61 -19.13
C GLU A 166 -33.30 12.76 -20.13
N ILE A 167 -34.07 12.60 -21.21
CA ILE A 167 -34.11 13.56 -22.33
C ILE A 167 -35.48 14.25 -22.36
N LYS A 168 -35.48 15.58 -22.23
CA LYS A 168 -36.67 16.41 -22.34
C LYS A 168 -36.53 17.45 -23.45
N LYS A 169 -37.42 17.40 -24.43
CA LYS A 169 -37.48 18.43 -25.48
C LYS A 169 -38.10 19.71 -24.93
N THR A 170 -37.39 20.83 -25.01
CA THR A 170 -37.82 22.13 -24.47
C THR A 170 -38.06 23.19 -25.54
N GLY A 171 -37.67 22.94 -26.79
CA GLY A 171 -37.89 23.88 -27.88
C GLY A 171 -37.65 23.29 -29.28
N LYS A 172 -37.54 24.17 -30.29
CA LYS A 172 -37.21 23.78 -31.66
C LYS A 172 -35.75 23.35 -31.72
N ASN A 173 -35.54 22.05 -31.89
CA ASN A 173 -34.22 21.40 -31.90
C ASN A 173 -33.42 21.56 -30.59
N LEU A 174 -34.07 21.91 -29.48
CA LEU A 174 -33.43 22.07 -28.16
C LEU A 174 -33.93 21.00 -27.19
N TYR A 175 -32.98 20.34 -26.53
CA TYR A 175 -33.19 19.22 -25.62
C TYR A 175 -32.39 19.46 -24.35
N ILE A 176 -32.97 19.11 -23.21
CA ILE A 176 -32.27 19.01 -21.93
C ILE A 176 -32.00 17.54 -21.67
N VAL A 177 -30.75 17.24 -21.32
CA VAL A 177 -30.25 15.92 -21.02
C VAL A 177 -29.80 15.94 -19.56
N THR A 178 -30.48 15.19 -18.69
CA THR A 178 -30.25 15.21 -17.23
C THR A 178 -29.69 13.88 -16.76
N ASN A 179 -28.70 13.92 -15.88
CA ASN A 179 -28.18 12.72 -15.24
C ASN A 179 -29.23 12.18 -14.25
N PRO A 180 -29.73 10.94 -14.41
CA PRO A 180 -30.73 10.38 -13.51
C PRO A 180 -30.22 10.21 -12.06
N LEU A 181 -28.91 10.14 -11.87
CA LEU A 181 -28.26 10.02 -10.54
C LEU A 181 -27.98 11.38 -9.90
N ASN A 182 -27.91 12.44 -10.70
CA ASN A 182 -27.66 13.79 -10.23
C ASN A 182 -28.51 14.81 -11.00
N LYS A 183 -29.63 15.23 -10.41
CA LYS A 183 -30.56 16.17 -11.04
C LYS A 183 -29.98 17.57 -11.27
N ASP A 184 -28.89 17.91 -10.57
CA ASP A 184 -28.19 19.18 -10.76
C ASP A 184 -27.21 19.12 -11.95
N GLU A 185 -26.90 17.91 -12.44
CA GLU A 185 -26.11 17.71 -13.65
C GLU A 185 -27.02 17.59 -14.88
N TYR A 186 -27.11 18.67 -15.66
CA TYR A 186 -27.85 18.70 -16.90
C TYR A 186 -27.10 19.46 -18.00
N TYR A 187 -27.37 19.08 -19.24
CA TYR A 187 -26.77 19.68 -20.43
C TYR A 187 -27.84 20.05 -21.44
N ASN A 188 -27.67 21.18 -22.11
CA ASN A 188 -28.50 21.56 -23.24
C ASN A 188 -27.86 21.07 -24.53
N VAL A 189 -28.63 20.34 -25.33
CA VAL A 189 -28.25 19.84 -26.65
C VAL A 189 -29.10 20.53 -27.70
N PHE A 190 -28.44 21.12 -28.69
CA PHE A 190 -29.07 21.74 -29.84
C PHE A 190 -28.75 20.95 -31.11
N LEU A 191 -29.78 20.38 -31.76
CA LEU A 191 -29.68 19.60 -32.99
C LEU A 191 -29.93 20.45 -34.26
N GLY A 192 -29.62 21.74 -34.21
CA GLY A 192 -29.69 22.62 -35.38
C GLY A 192 -28.39 22.66 -36.20
N LYS A 193 -28.21 23.72 -36.99
CA LYS A 193 -26.94 24.02 -37.67
C LYS A 193 -26.34 25.28 -37.02
N PRO A 194 -25.23 25.17 -36.25
CA PRO A 194 -24.46 23.95 -35.94
C PRO A 194 -25.06 23.09 -34.82
N ILE A 195 -24.76 21.79 -34.83
CA ILE A 195 -25.08 20.90 -33.70
C ILE A 195 -24.15 21.25 -32.54
N GLY A 196 -24.71 21.37 -31.33
CA GLY A 196 -23.95 21.79 -30.16
C GLY A 196 -24.46 21.20 -28.85
N CYS A 197 -23.58 21.13 -27.86
CA CYS A 197 -23.92 20.75 -26.49
C CYS A 197 -23.19 21.68 -25.51
N THR A 198 -23.83 22.04 -24.40
CA THR A 198 -23.22 22.89 -23.36
C THR A 198 -22.05 22.26 -22.62
N CYS A 199 -21.81 20.95 -22.77
CA CYS A 199 -20.58 20.31 -22.27
C CYS A 199 -19.30 20.72 -23.05
N GLY A 200 -19.44 21.45 -24.16
CA GLY A 200 -18.32 21.98 -24.95
C GLY A 200 -17.63 20.99 -25.88
N LYS A 201 -17.92 19.69 -25.80
CA LYS A 201 -17.32 18.65 -26.66
C LYS A 201 -18.16 18.38 -27.91
N LYS A 202 -17.50 18.26 -29.06
CA LYS A 202 -18.11 17.73 -30.30
C LYS A 202 -18.32 16.22 -30.13
N ASN A 203 -19.45 15.68 -30.60
CA ASN A 203 -19.78 14.24 -30.53
C ASN A 203 -19.80 13.64 -29.11
N CYS A 204 -20.23 14.40 -28.11
CA CYS A 204 -20.37 13.89 -26.73
C CYS A 204 -21.52 12.88 -26.60
N GLU A 205 -21.50 12.12 -25.50
CA GLU A 205 -22.57 11.17 -25.17
C GLU A 205 -23.95 11.85 -25.07
N HIS A 206 -24.03 13.12 -24.64
CA HIS A 206 -25.31 13.85 -24.59
C HIS A 206 -25.92 14.05 -25.99
N ILE A 207 -25.12 14.37 -27.00
CA ILE A 207 -25.60 14.49 -28.38
C ILE A 207 -26.04 13.12 -28.90
N LYS A 208 -25.25 12.08 -28.64
CA LYS A 208 -25.59 10.70 -29.04
C LYS A 208 -26.88 10.22 -28.37
N ALA A 209 -27.10 10.55 -27.10
CA ALA A 209 -28.31 10.20 -26.37
C ALA A 209 -29.56 10.82 -27.01
N VAL A 210 -29.50 12.12 -27.37
CA VAL A 210 -30.61 12.79 -28.07
C VAL A 210 -30.80 12.26 -29.51
N LEU A 211 -29.75 11.78 -30.17
CA LEU A 211 -29.86 11.17 -31.50
C LEU A 211 -30.37 9.72 -31.49
N LYS A 212 -30.29 9.04 -30.34
CA LYS A 212 -30.78 7.66 -30.14
C LYS A 212 -32.25 7.60 -29.73
N THR A 213 -32.85 8.74 -29.36
CA THR A 213 -34.27 8.88 -28.99
C THR A 213 -35.14 9.08 -30.22
#